data_AF-A0A0F9TF43-F1
#
_entry.id   AF-A0A0F9TF43-F1
#
_cell.length_a   1.000
_cell.length_b   1.000
_cell.length_c   1.000
_cell.angle_alpha   90.00
_cell.angle_beta   90.00
_cell.angle_gamma   90.00
#
_symmetry.space_group_name_H-M   'P 1'
#
loop_
_entity.id
_entity.type
_entity.pdbx_description
1 polymer ?
#
loop_
_entity_poly.entity_id
_entity_poly.type
_entity_poly.pdbx_seq_one_letter_code
_entity_poly.pdbx_strand_id
1 'polypeptide(L)'
;MINTIGSRGQERTVIVRRVLKELLGEFFSNVVDFSFEFLNNTSESRIRNSFIHLRNLGINPQNISKCAHLLRLKPVIIQERWDNLISLGISPHKIREWSNILGYKPEKLKNNHKTLLHLGVSPEKIASHHTLLGLNVKTISSHYKSLVELGIPPKKIATYTSCLGRSPQTLKNHYQNLISMGITPKNIAVHANLLNVKLETIKNHYNYLLTLGITPQKVARYPSLLGRSPDTIRMHYYGLRKLGLSSNKITSNPNLLQMSPKTIESHYKYLISVGLSQKKIATLPNLLVLKTETVKKNRENLLNLGVKPQKIAVVAGLLNMNPKSIKKNYNFLLALGIPRQRIINIAALLCRNRQTIFLNFNYLMNNLRVDKKIIQTTPQILMENPDSFAKKMVMLKIDVLGLKRNSFFEINFYRTFFLCSPASLATKRKYCIENNIEYKGKFSVLKLSWKELIGKVDGTISNEKAKEIGKRLTRPLKQRYDKWMKEYKEWGKRFESRRGRRLVKQL
;
A
#
# COMPACT_ATOMS: atom_id res chain seq x y z
N MET A 1 -61.36 2.31 -26.56
CA MET A 1 -62.17 3.34 -25.88
C MET A 1 -61.28 4.54 -25.58
N ILE A 2 -61.44 5.60 -26.38
CA ILE A 2 -60.70 6.86 -26.25
C ILE A 2 -61.45 7.69 -25.22
N ASN A 3 -60.86 7.91 -24.04
CA ASN A 3 -61.42 8.84 -23.05
C ASN A 3 -61.28 10.26 -23.58
N THR A 4 -62.38 10.81 -24.07
CA THR A 4 -62.56 12.24 -24.31
C THR A 4 -62.43 12.99 -22.98
N ILE A 5 -61.32 13.71 -22.81
CA ILE A 5 -61.20 14.74 -21.78
C ILE A 5 -62.25 15.80 -22.13
N GLY A 6 -63.36 15.84 -21.39
CA GLY A 6 -64.44 16.81 -21.61
C GLY A 6 -63.92 18.25 -21.55
N SER A 7 -64.56 19.16 -22.28
CA SER A 7 -64.24 20.59 -22.43
C SER A 7 -63.86 21.32 -21.12
N ARG A 8 -64.48 20.94 -19.98
CA ARG A 8 -64.16 21.48 -18.65
C ARG A 8 -62.75 21.13 -18.12
N GLY A 9 -62.16 20.03 -18.58
CA GLY A 9 -60.80 19.62 -18.21
C GLY A 9 -59.71 20.43 -18.92
N GLN A 10 -59.98 20.85 -20.18
CA GLN A 10 -59.06 21.69 -20.94
C GLN A 10 -58.99 23.13 -20.38
N GLU A 11 -60.12 23.73 -20.03
CA GLU A 11 -60.18 25.08 -19.45
C GLU A 11 -59.45 25.18 -18.09
N ARG A 12 -59.62 24.19 -17.21
CA ARG A 12 -58.90 24.14 -15.93
C ARG A 12 -57.40 23.97 -16.10
N THR A 13 -56.97 23.18 -17.08
CA THR A 13 -55.55 23.00 -17.37
C THR A 13 -54.90 24.33 -17.78
N VAL A 14 -55.61 25.17 -18.56
CA VAL A 14 -55.14 26.52 -18.94
C VAL A 14 -55.00 27.43 -17.71
N ILE A 15 -55.99 27.44 -16.81
CA ILE A 15 -55.96 28.25 -15.58
C ILE A 15 -54.79 27.84 -14.68
N VAL A 16 -54.61 26.52 -14.42
CA VAL A 16 -53.50 26.00 -13.62
C VAL A 16 -52.15 26.40 -14.23
N ARG A 17 -52.01 26.28 -15.56
CA ARG A 17 -50.78 26.66 -16.27
C ARG A 17 -50.44 28.14 -16.10
N ARG A 18 -51.44 29.03 -16.20
CA ARG A 18 -51.29 30.47 -15.99
C ARG A 18 -50.82 30.78 -14.58
N VAL A 19 -51.48 30.22 -13.57
CA VAL A 19 -51.15 30.43 -12.14
C VAL A 19 -49.74 29.93 -11.83
N LEU A 20 -49.35 28.78 -12.35
CA LEU A 20 -47.99 28.26 -12.15
C LEU A 20 -46.92 29.11 -12.83
N LYS A 21 -47.19 29.64 -14.04
CA LYS A 21 -46.27 30.52 -14.75
C LYS A 21 -46.05 31.82 -13.97
N GLU A 22 -47.09 32.36 -13.36
CA GLU A 22 -47.02 33.53 -12.49
C GLU A 22 -46.20 33.27 -11.22
N LEU A 23 -46.49 32.17 -10.51
CA LEU A 23 -45.86 31.88 -9.22
C LEU A 23 -44.39 31.43 -9.34
N LEU A 24 -44.05 30.69 -10.41
CA LEU A 24 -42.72 30.10 -10.58
C LEU A 24 -41.80 30.94 -11.49
N GLY A 25 -42.35 31.90 -12.23
CA GLY A 25 -41.60 32.77 -13.12
C GLY A 25 -40.74 32.00 -14.11
N GLU A 26 -39.44 32.32 -14.14
CA GLU A 26 -38.45 31.66 -14.99
C GLU A 26 -38.32 30.14 -14.75
N PHE A 27 -38.67 29.64 -13.56
CA PHE A 27 -38.58 28.22 -13.22
C PHE A 27 -39.78 27.40 -13.67
N PHE A 28 -40.80 28.03 -14.27
CA PHE A 28 -41.99 27.34 -14.75
C PHE A 28 -41.66 26.24 -15.79
N SER A 29 -40.63 26.45 -16.61
CA SER A 29 -40.15 25.46 -17.58
C SER A 29 -39.80 24.11 -16.94
N ASN A 30 -39.35 24.09 -15.68
CA ASN A 30 -39.03 22.88 -14.93
C ASN A 30 -40.27 22.04 -14.55
N VAL A 31 -41.48 22.60 -14.64
CA VAL A 31 -42.73 21.89 -14.32
C VAL A 31 -43.23 21.07 -15.50
N VAL A 32 -42.83 21.41 -16.73
CA VAL A 32 -43.33 20.80 -17.97
C VAL A 32 -43.01 19.31 -18.08
N ASP A 33 -41.97 18.83 -17.38
CA ASP A 33 -41.63 17.42 -17.26
C ASP A 33 -42.65 16.59 -16.42
N PHE A 34 -43.65 17.22 -15.81
CA PHE A 34 -44.68 16.58 -15.00
C PHE A 34 -46.09 16.83 -15.56
N SER A 35 -46.92 15.78 -15.66
CA SER A 35 -48.32 15.88 -16.12
C SER A 35 -49.14 16.86 -15.28
N PHE A 36 -49.71 17.92 -15.86
CA PHE A 36 -50.55 18.90 -15.13
C PHE A 36 -51.85 18.29 -14.58
N GLU A 37 -52.20 17.07 -14.97
CA GLU A 37 -53.43 16.38 -14.55
C GLU A 37 -53.55 16.22 -13.03
N PHE A 38 -52.43 16.16 -12.29
CA PHE A 38 -52.48 16.06 -10.83
C PHE A 38 -53.01 17.34 -10.13
N LEU A 39 -53.09 18.46 -10.85
CA LEU A 39 -53.63 19.74 -10.35
C LEU A 39 -55.04 20.05 -10.85
N ASN A 40 -55.58 19.28 -11.79
CA ASN A 40 -56.87 19.59 -12.44
C ASN A 40 -58.09 19.59 -11.48
N ASN A 41 -57.91 19.06 -10.27
CA ASN A 41 -58.89 19.08 -9.18
C ASN A 41 -58.54 20.05 -8.04
N THR A 42 -57.58 20.95 -8.23
CA THR A 42 -57.11 21.92 -7.22
C THR A 42 -57.54 23.33 -7.63
N SER A 43 -58.16 24.09 -6.72
CA SER A 43 -58.53 25.49 -6.98
C SER A 43 -57.28 26.39 -7.03
N GLU A 44 -57.36 27.47 -7.81
CA GLU A 44 -56.30 28.49 -7.91
C GLU A 44 -55.88 29.01 -6.52
N SER A 45 -56.85 29.38 -5.68
CA SER A 45 -56.60 29.84 -4.31
C SER A 45 -55.78 28.83 -3.50
N ARG A 46 -56.06 27.52 -3.65
CA ARG A 46 -55.32 26.47 -2.96
C ARG A 46 -53.88 26.32 -3.46
N ILE A 47 -53.65 26.48 -4.76
CA ILE A 47 -52.30 26.47 -5.35
C ILE A 47 -51.49 27.65 -4.79
N ARG A 48 -52.07 28.86 -4.80
CA ARG A 48 -51.42 30.07 -4.27
C ARG A 48 -51.12 29.97 -2.78
N ASN A 49 -52.08 29.52 -1.97
CA ASN A 49 -51.88 29.35 -0.53
C ASN A 49 -50.78 28.32 -0.20
N SER A 50 -50.74 27.21 -0.94
CA SER A 50 -49.70 26.20 -0.77
C SER A 50 -48.32 26.72 -1.19
N PHE A 51 -48.27 27.50 -2.28
CA PHE A 51 -47.04 28.16 -2.72
C PHE A 51 -46.50 29.11 -1.65
N ILE A 52 -47.33 30.02 -1.13
CA ILE A 52 -46.95 30.95 -0.06
C ILE A 52 -46.45 30.18 1.16
N HIS A 53 -47.15 29.13 1.56
CA HIS A 53 -46.73 28.33 2.70
C HIS A 53 -45.38 27.63 2.49
N LEU A 54 -45.12 27.04 1.31
CA LEU A 54 -43.82 26.44 0.97
C LEU A 54 -42.70 27.50 0.97
N ARG A 55 -42.99 28.73 0.52
CA ARG A 55 -42.05 29.86 0.58
C ARG A 55 -41.74 30.26 2.03
N ASN A 56 -42.74 30.28 2.91
CA ASN A 56 -42.57 30.57 4.34
C ASN A 56 -41.73 29.50 5.06
N LEU A 57 -41.77 28.24 4.60
CA LEU A 57 -40.87 27.17 5.06
C LEU A 57 -39.44 27.30 4.50
N GLY A 58 -39.18 28.31 3.67
CA GLY A 58 -37.89 28.61 3.06
C GLY A 58 -37.58 27.80 1.80
N ILE A 59 -38.58 27.17 1.18
CA ILE A 59 -38.39 26.45 -0.08
C ILE A 59 -38.43 27.48 -1.22
N ASN A 60 -37.40 27.51 -2.07
CA ASN A 60 -37.31 28.46 -3.17
C ASN A 60 -38.16 28.05 -4.40
N PRO A 61 -38.54 29.00 -5.28
CA PRO A 61 -39.38 28.68 -6.45
C PRO A 61 -38.77 27.60 -7.36
N GLN A 62 -37.44 27.55 -7.48
CA GLN A 62 -36.73 26.52 -8.24
C GLN A 62 -36.91 25.10 -7.66
N ASN A 63 -36.95 24.96 -6.34
CA ASN A 63 -37.22 23.67 -5.70
C ASN A 63 -38.71 23.34 -5.76
N ILE A 64 -39.59 24.34 -5.59
CA ILE A 64 -41.04 24.17 -5.75
C ILE A 64 -41.38 23.70 -7.16
N SER A 65 -40.72 24.22 -8.21
CA SER A 65 -40.96 23.79 -9.59
C SER A 65 -40.65 22.30 -9.79
N LYS A 66 -39.61 21.78 -9.12
CA LYS A 66 -39.24 20.35 -9.14
C LYS A 66 -40.18 19.45 -8.31
N CYS A 67 -41.02 20.04 -7.46
CA CYS A 67 -41.97 19.35 -6.60
C CYS A 67 -43.39 19.94 -6.71
N ALA A 68 -43.79 20.41 -7.90
CA ALA A 68 -45.05 21.13 -8.10
C ALA A 68 -46.31 20.36 -7.63
N HIS A 69 -46.23 19.03 -7.55
CA HIS A 69 -47.26 18.17 -6.94
C HIS A 69 -47.57 18.46 -5.48
N LEU A 70 -46.70 19.17 -4.74
CA LEU A 70 -46.99 19.64 -3.39
C LEU A 70 -48.04 20.76 -3.37
N LEU A 71 -48.18 21.53 -4.45
CA LEU A 71 -49.13 22.65 -4.54
C LEU A 71 -50.60 22.19 -4.52
N ARG A 72 -50.85 20.89 -4.72
CA ARG A 72 -52.18 20.30 -4.54
C ARG A 72 -52.54 20.06 -3.06
N LEU A 73 -51.56 20.05 -2.16
CA LEU A 73 -51.81 19.76 -0.74
C LEU A 73 -52.47 20.99 -0.07
N LYS A 74 -52.98 20.85 1.15
CA LYS A 74 -53.39 22.00 1.96
C LYS A 74 -52.18 22.43 2.81
N PRO A 75 -52.00 23.72 3.14
CA PRO A 75 -50.92 24.19 4.01
C PRO A 75 -50.78 23.37 5.30
N VAL A 76 -51.90 23.03 5.96
CA VAL A 76 -51.91 22.18 7.17
C VAL A 76 -51.26 20.81 6.95
N ILE A 77 -51.51 20.17 5.80
CA ILE A 77 -50.91 18.87 5.46
C ILE A 77 -49.41 19.01 5.18
N ILE A 78 -49.00 20.12 4.56
CA ILE A 78 -47.58 20.40 4.30
C ILE A 78 -46.84 20.58 5.64
N GLN A 79 -47.42 21.36 6.56
CA GLN A 79 -46.89 21.57 7.91
C GLN A 79 -46.80 20.26 8.70
N GLU A 80 -47.86 19.44 8.72
CA GLU A 80 -47.84 18.13 9.39
C GLU A 80 -46.71 17.22 8.87
N ARG A 81 -46.52 17.19 7.55
CA ARG A 81 -45.44 16.40 6.93
C ARG A 81 -44.07 16.98 7.22
N TRP A 82 -43.95 18.30 7.28
CA TRP A 82 -42.72 18.98 7.68
C TRP A 82 -42.33 18.59 9.11
N ASP A 83 -43.25 18.72 10.06
CA ASP A 83 -43.04 18.40 11.46
C ASP A 83 -42.73 16.90 11.65
N ASN A 84 -43.38 16.04 10.87
CA ASN A 84 -43.05 14.62 10.87
C ASN A 84 -41.59 14.35 10.45
N LEU A 85 -41.08 15.01 9.41
CA LEU A 85 -39.68 14.85 9.00
C LEU A 85 -38.71 15.36 10.07
N ILE A 86 -39.05 16.46 10.75
CA ILE A 86 -38.28 16.97 11.90
C ILE A 86 -38.25 15.93 13.02
N SER A 87 -39.38 15.30 13.34
CA SER A 87 -39.46 14.24 14.35
C SER A 87 -38.63 12.99 14.02
N LEU A 88 -38.33 12.77 12.73
CA LEU A 88 -37.43 11.71 12.24
C LEU A 88 -35.95 12.16 12.23
N GLY A 89 -35.62 13.33 12.79
CA GLY A 89 -34.24 13.84 12.87
C GLY A 89 -33.71 14.47 11.58
N ILE A 90 -34.58 14.79 10.62
CA ILE A 90 -34.18 15.47 9.38
C ILE A 90 -34.21 16.98 9.62
N SER A 91 -33.09 17.67 9.43
CA SER A 91 -33.02 19.11 9.69
C SER A 91 -33.83 19.95 8.68
N PRO A 92 -34.36 21.12 9.09
CA PRO A 92 -35.06 22.04 8.19
C PRO A 92 -34.32 22.34 6.88
N HIS A 93 -33.00 22.52 6.96
CA HIS A 93 -32.14 22.74 5.81
C HIS A 93 -32.23 21.60 4.79
N LYS A 94 -32.12 20.35 5.25
CA LYS A 94 -32.20 19.16 4.40
C LYS A 94 -33.59 18.96 3.82
N ILE A 95 -34.65 19.28 4.57
CA ILE A 95 -36.02 19.22 4.03
C ILE A 95 -36.19 20.21 2.88
N ARG A 96 -35.63 21.43 2.99
CA ARG A 96 -35.63 22.41 1.89
C ARG A 96 -34.88 21.91 0.66
N GLU A 97 -33.70 21.33 0.83
CA GLU A 97 -32.93 20.73 -0.27
C GLU A 97 -33.66 19.56 -0.92
N TRP A 98 -34.37 18.76 -0.13
CA TRP A 98 -35.06 17.54 -0.57
C TRP A 98 -36.57 17.68 -0.55
N SER A 99 -37.09 18.85 -0.96
CA SER A 99 -38.51 19.22 -0.83
C SER A 99 -39.49 18.16 -1.34
N ASN A 100 -39.11 17.37 -2.35
CA ASN A 100 -39.87 16.21 -2.83
C ASN A 100 -40.24 15.18 -1.75
N ILE A 101 -39.49 15.09 -0.64
CA ILE A 101 -39.79 14.16 0.45
C ILE A 101 -41.12 14.48 1.16
N LEU A 102 -41.55 15.75 1.14
CA LEU A 102 -42.86 16.19 1.62
C LEU A 102 -44.01 15.58 0.79
N GLY A 103 -43.73 15.00 -0.37
CA GLY A 103 -44.72 14.33 -1.21
C GLY A 103 -45.18 12.98 -0.64
N TYR A 104 -44.36 12.36 0.22
CA TYR A 104 -44.68 11.06 0.82
C TYR A 104 -45.63 11.17 2.02
N LYS A 105 -46.41 10.11 2.25
CA LYS A 105 -47.26 9.99 3.45
C LYS A 105 -46.39 9.78 4.70
N PRO A 106 -46.70 10.42 5.85
CA PRO A 106 -45.96 10.26 7.10
C PRO A 106 -45.75 8.79 7.50
N GLU A 107 -46.79 7.97 7.42
CA GLU A 107 -46.72 6.54 7.80
C GLU A 107 -45.72 5.74 6.96
N LYS A 108 -45.58 6.06 5.67
CA LYS A 108 -44.56 5.43 4.82
C LYS A 108 -43.15 5.81 5.30
N LEU A 109 -42.93 7.08 5.59
CA LEU A 109 -41.63 7.59 6.03
C LEU A 109 -41.24 7.02 7.40
N LYS A 110 -42.18 7.00 8.36
CA LYS A 110 -42.01 6.38 9.69
C LYS A 110 -41.66 4.89 9.58
N ASN A 111 -42.40 4.13 8.78
CA ASN A 111 -42.14 2.70 8.58
C ASN A 111 -40.76 2.45 7.97
N ASN A 112 -40.41 3.20 6.92
CA ASN A 112 -39.07 3.11 6.31
C ASN A 112 -37.96 3.46 7.29
N HIS A 113 -38.15 4.52 8.08
CA HIS A 113 -37.21 4.93 9.13
C HIS A 113 -37.00 3.81 10.15
N LYS A 114 -38.09 3.24 10.68
CA LYS A 114 -38.06 2.10 11.61
C LYS A 114 -37.35 0.87 11.02
N THR A 115 -37.64 0.53 9.76
CA THR A 115 -36.95 -0.56 9.07
C THR A 115 -35.45 -0.30 8.97
N LEU A 116 -35.03 0.90 8.57
CA LEU A 116 -33.60 1.23 8.45
C LEU A 116 -32.89 1.17 9.81
N LEU A 117 -33.53 1.62 10.88
CA LEU A 117 -33.01 1.45 12.25
C LEU A 117 -32.84 -0.02 12.61
N HIS A 118 -33.84 -0.86 12.32
CA HIS A 118 -33.77 -2.31 12.57
C HIS A 118 -32.64 -3.00 11.79
N LEU A 119 -32.31 -2.49 10.60
CA LEU A 119 -31.17 -2.95 9.80
C LEU A 119 -29.80 -2.41 10.29
N GLY A 120 -29.79 -1.67 11.41
CA GLY A 120 -28.59 -1.15 12.06
C GLY A 120 -28.06 0.17 11.46
N VAL A 121 -28.86 0.87 10.65
CA VAL A 121 -28.50 2.19 10.13
C VAL A 121 -28.71 3.25 11.21
N SER A 122 -27.73 4.12 11.46
CA SER A 122 -27.87 5.16 12.49
C SER A 122 -28.82 6.29 12.05
N PRO A 123 -29.50 6.98 12.99
CA PRO A 123 -30.40 8.08 12.69
C PRO A 123 -29.76 9.17 11.80
N GLU A 124 -28.51 9.53 12.06
CA GLU A 124 -27.78 10.56 11.29
C GLU A 124 -27.58 10.14 9.83
N LYS A 125 -27.38 8.83 9.60
CA LYS A 125 -27.26 8.29 8.24
C LYS A 125 -28.59 8.24 7.51
N ILE A 126 -29.67 7.87 8.19
CA ILE A 126 -31.01 7.91 7.62
C ILE A 126 -31.36 9.36 7.24
N ALA A 127 -31.13 10.30 8.16
CA ALA A 127 -31.34 11.72 7.95
C ALA A 127 -30.41 12.34 6.90
N SER A 128 -29.38 11.65 6.41
CA SER A 128 -28.53 12.12 5.30
C SER A 128 -28.89 11.51 3.94
N HIS A 129 -29.88 10.61 3.87
CA HIS A 129 -30.22 9.87 2.64
C HIS A 129 -31.73 9.88 2.35
N HIS A 130 -32.26 11.00 1.85
CA HIS A 130 -33.69 11.13 1.54
C HIS A 130 -34.23 10.09 0.55
N THR A 131 -33.39 9.65 -0.39
CA THR A 131 -33.78 8.66 -1.40
C THR A 131 -34.17 7.32 -0.78
N LEU A 132 -33.50 6.91 0.30
CA LEU A 132 -33.81 5.67 1.02
C LEU A 132 -35.17 5.76 1.73
N LEU A 133 -35.49 6.91 2.32
CA LEU A 133 -36.80 7.15 2.95
C LEU A 133 -37.94 7.16 1.93
N GLY A 134 -37.66 7.46 0.66
CA GLY A 134 -38.64 7.40 -0.43
C GLY A 134 -38.94 6.00 -0.95
N LEU A 135 -38.08 5.01 -0.69
CA LEU A 135 -38.24 3.63 -1.18
C LEU A 135 -39.42 2.90 -0.52
N ASN A 136 -39.82 1.75 -1.05
CA ASN A 136 -40.75 0.87 -0.36
C ASN A 136 -39.97 -0.03 0.61
N VAL A 137 -40.50 -0.30 1.80
CA VAL A 137 -39.95 -1.26 2.77
C VAL A 137 -39.59 -2.60 2.10
N LYS A 138 -40.46 -3.14 1.24
CA LYS A 138 -40.20 -4.39 0.50
C LYS A 138 -38.96 -4.29 -0.38
N THR A 139 -38.76 -3.14 -1.03
CA THR A 139 -37.58 -2.86 -1.85
C THR A 139 -36.32 -2.79 -0.99
N ILE A 140 -36.35 -2.06 0.13
CA ILE A 140 -35.23 -1.96 1.07
C ILE A 140 -34.84 -3.36 1.58
N SER A 141 -35.81 -4.17 2.01
CA SER A 141 -35.57 -5.53 2.49
C SER A 141 -35.01 -6.46 1.41
N SER A 142 -35.53 -6.37 0.18
CA SER A 142 -35.00 -7.15 -0.96
C SER A 142 -33.56 -6.77 -1.29
N HIS A 143 -33.24 -5.46 -1.34
CA HIS A 143 -31.89 -4.98 -1.60
C HIS A 143 -30.93 -5.39 -0.48
N TYR A 144 -31.37 -5.30 0.78
CA TYR A 144 -30.60 -5.77 1.92
C TYR A 144 -30.30 -7.27 1.83
N LYS A 145 -31.31 -8.10 1.56
CA LYS A 145 -31.14 -9.55 1.39
C LYS A 145 -30.13 -9.87 0.28
N SER A 146 -30.22 -9.19 -0.86
CA SER A 146 -29.28 -9.36 -1.96
C SER A 146 -27.83 -9.01 -1.56
N LEU A 147 -27.61 -7.94 -0.79
CA LEU A 147 -26.27 -7.61 -0.28
C LEU A 147 -25.74 -8.69 0.68
N VAL A 148 -26.60 -9.24 1.54
CA VAL A 148 -26.24 -10.35 2.43
C VAL A 148 -25.89 -11.61 1.64
N GLU A 149 -26.67 -11.95 0.59
CA GLU A 149 -26.41 -13.07 -0.32
C GLU A 149 -25.07 -12.91 -1.07
N LEU A 150 -24.66 -11.67 -1.36
CA LEU A 150 -23.33 -11.35 -1.91
C LEU A 150 -22.20 -11.41 -0.86
N GLY A 151 -22.50 -11.82 0.38
CA GLY A 151 -21.54 -11.96 1.48
C GLY A 151 -21.15 -10.65 2.15
N ILE A 152 -21.93 -9.57 1.98
CA ILE A 152 -21.65 -8.27 2.61
C ILE A 152 -22.21 -8.26 4.04
N PRO A 153 -21.38 -8.06 5.08
CA PRO A 153 -21.85 -8.11 6.46
C PRO A 153 -22.85 -6.99 6.78
N PRO A 154 -23.88 -7.23 7.63
CA PRO A 154 -24.85 -6.23 8.06
C PRO A 154 -24.22 -4.89 8.50
N LYS A 155 -23.16 -4.95 9.32
CA LYS A 155 -22.43 -3.76 9.78
C LYS A 155 -21.83 -2.94 8.62
N LYS A 156 -21.38 -3.60 7.56
CA LYS A 156 -20.85 -2.93 6.35
C LYS A 156 -21.97 -2.35 5.49
N ILE A 157 -23.11 -3.02 5.39
CA ILE A 157 -24.32 -2.48 4.73
C ILE A 157 -24.78 -1.20 5.43
N ALA A 158 -24.89 -1.22 6.76
CA ALA A 158 -25.20 -0.03 7.56
C ALA A 158 -24.11 1.07 7.46
N THR A 159 -22.87 0.68 7.17
CA THR A 159 -21.78 1.64 6.92
C THR A 159 -21.99 2.36 5.58
N TYR A 160 -22.38 1.62 4.53
CA TYR A 160 -22.53 2.11 3.16
C TYR A 160 -24.00 2.04 2.71
N THR A 161 -24.86 2.77 3.41
CA THR A 161 -26.32 2.75 3.24
C THR A 161 -26.79 3.08 1.83
N SER A 162 -26.03 3.88 1.09
CA SER A 162 -26.27 4.16 -0.33
C SER A 162 -26.36 2.90 -1.20
N CYS A 163 -25.74 1.78 -0.80
CA CYS A 163 -25.89 0.51 -1.49
C CYS A 163 -27.33 -0.02 -1.48
N LEU A 164 -28.12 0.30 -0.43
CA LEU A 164 -29.55 -0.06 -0.36
C LEU A 164 -30.40 0.71 -1.38
N GLY A 165 -29.87 1.79 -1.96
CA GLY A 165 -30.54 2.52 -3.04
C GLY A 165 -30.37 1.89 -4.42
N ARG A 166 -29.53 0.85 -4.56
CA ARG A 166 -29.24 0.20 -5.84
C ARG A 166 -30.03 -1.09 -6.00
N SER A 167 -30.51 -1.36 -7.20
CA SER A 167 -31.23 -2.60 -7.50
C SER A 167 -30.32 -3.82 -7.31
N PRO A 168 -30.88 -5.00 -6.97
CA PRO A 168 -30.12 -6.24 -6.82
C PRO A 168 -29.34 -6.59 -8.09
N GLN A 169 -29.94 -6.35 -9.27
CA GLN A 169 -29.30 -6.63 -10.55
C GLN A 169 -28.06 -5.75 -10.76
N THR A 170 -28.14 -4.45 -10.47
CA THR A 170 -26.98 -3.55 -10.57
C THR A 170 -25.88 -3.96 -9.60
N LEU A 171 -26.22 -4.29 -8.35
CA LEU A 171 -25.27 -4.74 -7.34
C LEU A 171 -24.58 -6.05 -7.75
N LYS A 172 -25.34 -7.03 -8.26
CA LYS A 172 -24.81 -8.30 -8.77
C LYS A 172 -23.89 -8.08 -9.95
N ASN A 173 -24.26 -7.24 -10.91
CA ASN A 173 -23.40 -6.91 -12.06
C ASN A 173 -22.09 -6.25 -11.60
N HIS A 174 -22.16 -5.27 -10.69
CA HIS A 174 -20.96 -4.62 -10.14
C HIS A 174 -20.07 -5.62 -9.39
N TYR A 175 -20.68 -6.49 -8.59
CA TYR A 175 -19.98 -7.54 -7.86
C TYR A 175 -19.22 -8.47 -8.80
N GLN A 176 -19.88 -8.97 -9.87
CA GLN A 176 -19.23 -9.84 -10.85
C GLN A 176 -18.08 -9.16 -11.60
N ASN A 177 -18.19 -7.86 -11.89
CA ASN A 177 -17.08 -7.10 -12.46
C ASN A 177 -15.88 -6.98 -11.52
N LEU A 178 -16.10 -6.85 -10.21
CA LEU A 178 -15.00 -6.85 -9.24
C LEU A 178 -14.33 -8.24 -9.16
N ILE A 179 -15.13 -9.31 -9.25
CA ILE A 179 -14.63 -10.69 -9.33
C ILE A 179 -13.80 -10.91 -10.60
N SER A 180 -14.23 -10.40 -11.76
CA SER A 180 -13.48 -10.53 -13.01
C SER A 180 -12.15 -9.76 -13.01
N MET A 181 -12.01 -8.75 -12.13
CA MET A 181 -10.74 -8.07 -11.86
C MET A 181 -9.84 -8.82 -10.84
N GLY A 182 -10.25 -10.03 -10.43
CA GLY A 182 -9.52 -10.89 -9.49
C GLY A 182 -9.73 -10.53 -8.00
N ILE A 183 -10.64 -9.61 -7.67
CA ILE A 183 -10.90 -9.22 -6.29
C ILE A 183 -11.76 -10.30 -5.63
N THR A 184 -11.27 -10.88 -4.53
CA THR A 184 -11.98 -11.96 -3.83
C THR A 184 -13.26 -11.47 -3.15
N PRO A 185 -14.29 -12.34 -2.96
CA PRO A 185 -15.49 -12.03 -2.18
C PRO A 185 -15.19 -11.38 -0.82
N LYS A 186 -14.21 -11.92 -0.10
CA LYS A 186 -13.75 -11.39 1.19
C LYS A 186 -13.27 -9.94 1.08
N ASN A 187 -12.50 -9.61 0.06
CA ASN A 187 -12.01 -8.25 -0.15
C ASN A 187 -13.13 -7.30 -0.60
N ILE A 188 -14.09 -7.77 -1.42
CA ILE A 188 -15.28 -6.99 -1.79
C ILE A 188 -16.11 -6.66 -0.54
N ALA A 189 -16.34 -7.64 0.34
CA ALA A 189 -17.05 -7.43 1.61
C ALA A 189 -16.40 -6.38 2.52
N VAL A 190 -15.06 -6.37 2.60
CA VAL A 190 -14.32 -5.34 3.35
C VAL A 190 -14.48 -3.95 2.72
N HIS A 191 -14.52 -3.89 1.39
CA HIS A 191 -14.59 -2.69 0.55
C HIS A 191 -15.93 -2.53 -0.17
N ALA A 192 -17.03 -2.82 0.53
CA ALA A 192 -18.38 -2.82 -0.04
C ALA A 192 -18.80 -1.49 -0.68
N ASN A 193 -18.15 -0.38 -0.31
CA ASN A 193 -18.35 0.92 -0.95
C ASN A 193 -18.08 0.91 -2.47
N LEU A 194 -17.24 -0.01 -2.96
CA LEU A 194 -16.96 -0.14 -4.40
C LEU A 194 -18.21 -0.55 -5.19
N LEU A 195 -19.16 -1.26 -4.57
CA LEU A 195 -20.44 -1.60 -5.20
C LEU A 195 -21.28 -0.36 -5.50
N ASN A 196 -21.03 0.74 -4.77
CA ASN A 196 -21.71 2.02 -5.00
C ASN A 196 -21.02 2.91 -6.03
N VAL A 197 -19.81 2.59 -6.48
CA VAL A 197 -19.10 3.35 -7.51
C VAL A 197 -19.64 2.94 -8.88
N LYS A 198 -19.75 3.88 -9.82
CA LYS A 198 -20.13 3.56 -11.21
C LYS A 198 -19.11 2.60 -11.82
N LEU A 199 -19.57 1.58 -12.54
CA LEU A 199 -18.71 0.57 -13.14
C LEU A 199 -17.63 1.20 -14.05
N GLU A 200 -18.00 2.18 -14.85
CA GLU A 200 -17.07 2.88 -15.75
C GLU A 200 -15.95 3.61 -14.99
N THR A 201 -16.29 4.23 -13.86
CA THR A 201 -15.31 4.85 -12.97
C THR A 201 -14.33 3.82 -12.42
N ILE A 202 -14.82 2.65 -11.99
CA ILE A 202 -13.95 1.55 -11.51
C ILE A 202 -13.01 1.08 -12.63
N LYS A 203 -13.52 0.88 -13.86
CA LYS A 203 -12.71 0.48 -15.01
C LYS A 203 -11.63 1.51 -15.35
N ASN A 204 -11.96 2.79 -15.36
CA ASN A 204 -11.01 3.87 -15.60
C ASN A 204 -9.93 3.95 -14.52
N HIS A 205 -10.31 3.80 -13.25
CA HIS A 205 -9.35 3.75 -12.14
C HIS A 205 -8.45 2.51 -12.23
N TYR A 206 -9.02 1.35 -12.59
CA TYR A 206 -8.28 0.11 -12.79
C TYR A 206 -7.22 0.28 -13.90
N ASN A 207 -7.62 0.79 -15.06
CA ASN A 207 -6.72 1.05 -16.19
C ASN A 207 -5.62 2.03 -15.82
N TYR A 208 -5.94 3.10 -15.10
CA TYR A 208 -4.93 4.04 -14.61
C TYR A 208 -3.91 3.40 -13.66
N LEU A 209 -4.33 2.50 -12.77
CA LEU A 209 -3.39 1.76 -11.92
C LEU A 209 -2.46 0.86 -12.75
N LEU A 210 -2.96 0.26 -13.82
CA LEU A 210 -2.15 -0.53 -14.74
C LEU A 210 -1.13 0.34 -15.50
N THR A 211 -1.52 1.54 -15.97
CA THR A 211 -0.58 2.45 -16.66
C THR A 211 0.55 2.94 -15.74
N LEU A 212 0.29 3.03 -14.43
CA LEU A 212 1.33 3.27 -13.43
C LEU A 212 2.27 2.08 -13.24
N GLY A 213 1.95 0.89 -13.74
CA GLY A 213 2.75 -0.34 -13.57
C GLY A 213 2.37 -1.18 -12.34
N ILE A 214 1.18 -0.97 -11.78
CA ILE A 214 0.63 -1.85 -10.73
C ILE A 214 -0.04 -3.04 -11.41
N THR A 215 0.35 -4.25 -11.05
CA THR A 215 -0.18 -5.46 -11.71
C THR A 215 -1.61 -5.78 -11.27
N PRO A 216 -2.42 -6.49 -12.08
CA PRO A 216 -3.77 -6.93 -11.72
C PRO A 216 -3.84 -7.61 -10.35
N GLN A 217 -2.90 -8.50 -10.04
CA GLN A 217 -2.86 -9.23 -8.76
C GLN A 217 -2.66 -8.29 -7.57
N LYS A 218 -1.91 -7.19 -7.76
CA LYS A 218 -1.73 -6.19 -6.71
C LYS A 218 -2.97 -5.31 -6.56
N VAL A 219 -3.66 -4.95 -7.65
CA VAL A 219 -4.93 -4.23 -7.57
C VAL A 219 -5.97 -5.07 -6.82
N ALA A 220 -6.07 -6.36 -7.13
CA ALA A 220 -6.94 -7.31 -6.43
C ALA A 220 -6.67 -7.41 -4.92
N ARG A 221 -5.39 -7.28 -4.51
CA ARG A 221 -4.97 -7.24 -3.10
C ARG A 221 -5.28 -5.90 -2.43
N TYR A 222 -5.39 -4.82 -3.19
CA TYR A 222 -5.58 -3.45 -2.72
C TYR A 222 -6.75 -2.75 -3.41
N PRO A 223 -7.97 -3.31 -3.33
CA PRO A 223 -9.11 -2.83 -4.12
C PRO A 223 -9.61 -1.45 -3.69
N SER A 224 -9.27 -0.99 -2.49
CA SER A 224 -9.50 0.39 -2.04
C SER A 224 -8.92 1.45 -2.99
N LEU A 225 -7.87 1.13 -3.75
CA LEU A 225 -7.31 2.03 -4.76
C LEU A 225 -8.31 2.33 -5.88
N LEU A 226 -9.22 1.40 -6.20
CA LEU A 226 -10.28 1.61 -7.18
C LEU A 226 -11.32 2.63 -6.71
N GLY A 227 -11.41 2.87 -5.40
CA GLY A 227 -12.26 3.91 -4.83
C GLY A 227 -11.62 5.31 -4.85
N ARG A 228 -10.37 5.46 -5.31
CA ARG A 228 -9.65 6.74 -5.33
C ARG A 228 -9.56 7.29 -6.74
N SER A 229 -9.74 8.60 -6.89
CA SER A 229 -9.60 9.26 -8.19
C SER A 229 -8.15 9.16 -8.71
N PRO A 230 -7.94 9.14 -10.04
CA PRO A 230 -6.62 9.14 -10.64
C PRO A 230 -5.77 10.33 -10.18
N ASP A 231 -6.37 11.51 -10.00
CA ASP A 231 -5.66 12.71 -9.53
C ASP A 231 -5.15 12.55 -8.09
N THR A 232 -5.94 11.94 -7.21
CA THR A 232 -5.50 11.64 -5.84
C THR A 232 -4.32 10.68 -5.85
N ILE A 233 -4.42 9.60 -6.64
CA ILE A 233 -3.35 8.61 -6.79
C ILE A 233 -2.09 9.27 -7.37
N ARG A 234 -2.24 10.12 -8.39
CA ARG A 234 -1.16 10.87 -9.04
C ARG A 234 -0.44 11.78 -8.05
N MET A 235 -1.18 12.56 -7.28
CA MET A 235 -0.63 13.44 -6.24
C MET A 235 0.18 12.64 -5.21
N HIS A 236 -0.37 11.53 -4.71
CA HIS A 236 0.32 10.65 -3.77
C HIS A 236 1.58 10.05 -4.39
N TYR A 237 1.51 9.60 -5.64
CA TYR A 237 2.63 9.05 -6.38
C TYR A 237 3.78 10.06 -6.50
N TYR A 238 3.50 11.30 -6.90
CA TYR A 238 4.52 12.35 -6.99
C TYR A 238 5.07 12.75 -5.62
N GLY A 239 4.24 12.77 -4.57
CA GLY A 239 4.70 12.98 -3.20
C GLY A 239 5.75 11.92 -2.79
N LEU A 240 5.49 10.64 -3.07
CA LEU A 240 6.43 9.55 -2.81
C LEU A 240 7.72 9.67 -3.64
N ARG A 241 7.62 10.11 -4.90
CA ARG A 241 8.79 10.40 -5.75
C ARG A 241 9.65 11.51 -5.16
N LYS A 242 9.06 12.58 -4.60
CA LYS A 242 9.79 13.67 -3.92
C LYS A 242 10.54 13.17 -2.68
N LEU A 243 10.03 12.14 -2.00
CA LEU A 243 10.74 11.46 -0.90
C LEU A 243 11.88 10.53 -1.39
N GLY A 244 12.13 10.45 -2.70
CA GLY A 244 13.24 9.70 -3.29
C GLY A 244 12.92 8.24 -3.64
N LEU A 245 11.66 7.81 -3.55
CA LEU A 245 11.27 6.47 -3.98
C LEU A 245 11.27 6.39 -5.52
N SER A 246 11.74 5.28 -6.08
CA SER A 246 11.62 5.02 -7.52
C SER A 246 10.23 4.52 -7.89
N SER A 247 9.85 4.66 -9.17
CA SER A 247 8.57 4.19 -9.71
C SER A 247 8.34 2.72 -9.35
N ASN A 248 9.33 1.88 -9.61
CA ASN A 248 9.27 0.45 -9.34
C ASN A 248 9.06 0.14 -7.84
N LYS A 249 9.61 0.96 -6.93
CA LYS A 249 9.40 0.78 -5.50
C LYS A 249 7.98 1.15 -5.07
N ILE A 250 7.41 2.20 -5.66
CA ILE A 250 6.03 2.62 -5.38
C ILE A 250 5.04 1.58 -5.92
N THR A 251 5.19 1.17 -7.18
CA THR A 251 4.27 0.22 -7.85
C THR A 251 4.41 -1.21 -7.31
N SER A 252 5.55 -1.54 -6.72
CA SER A 252 5.74 -2.77 -5.95
C SER A 252 5.10 -2.74 -4.57
N ASN A 253 4.76 -1.56 -4.05
CA ASN A 253 4.14 -1.39 -2.74
C ASN A 253 2.92 -0.45 -2.80
N PRO A 254 1.83 -0.84 -3.51
CA PRO A 254 0.68 0.05 -3.74
C PRO A 254 -0.04 0.50 -2.47
N ASN A 255 0.18 -0.16 -1.33
CA ASN A 255 -0.33 0.30 -0.05
C ASN A 255 0.13 1.72 0.32
N LEU A 256 1.31 2.15 -0.15
CA LEU A 256 1.78 3.52 0.02
C LEU A 256 0.82 4.55 -0.60
N LEU A 257 0.17 4.21 -1.71
CA LEU A 257 -0.77 5.12 -2.39
C LEU A 257 -2.10 5.24 -1.64
N GLN A 258 -2.40 4.31 -0.72
CA GLN A 258 -3.62 4.36 0.10
C GLN A 258 -3.46 5.20 1.36
N MET A 259 -2.23 5.41 1.82
CA MET A 259 -1.97 6.15 3.05
C MET A 259 -2.12 7.66 2.81
N SER A 260 -2.46 8.39 3.87
CA SER A 260 -2.49 9.85 3.83
C SER A 260 -1.07 10.41 3.61
N PRO A 261 -0.88 11.39 2.73
CA PRO A 261 0.41 12.05 2.53
C PRO A 261 0.98 12.62 3.83
N LYS A 262 0.11 13.22 4.67
CA LYS A 262 0.52 13.77 5.97
C LYS A 262 1.08 12.69 6.90
N THR A 263 0.47 11.50 6.89
CA THR A 263 0.95 10.36 7.70
C THR A 263 2.31 9.86 7.20
N ILE A 264 2.47 9.70 5.88
CA ILE A 264 3.76 9.30 5.30
C ILE A 264 4.84 10.33 5.61
N GLU A 265 4.55 11.62 5.44
CA GLU A 265 5.51 12.69 5.65
C GLU A 265 5.96 12.79 7.11
N SER A 266 5.00 12.77 8.05
CA SER A 266 5.30 12.74 9.48
C SER A 266 6.17 11.53 9.85
N HIS A 267 5.81 10.34 9.35
CA HIS A 267 6.58 9.14 9.60
C HIS A 267 7.97 9.18 8.95
N TYR A 268 8.09 9.73 7.74
CA TYR A 268 9.36 9.94 7.05
C TYR A 268 10.28 10.87 7.85
N LYS A 269 9.76 12.01 8.36
CA LYS A 269 10.52 12.92 9.24
C LYS A 269 11.02 12.22 10.49
N TYR A 270 10.19 11.37 11.11
CA TYR A 270 10.62 10.55 12.22
C TYR A 270 11.76 9.59 11.83
N LEU A 271 11.67 8.88 10.71
CA LEU A 271 12.74 7.98 10.24
C LEU A 271 14.07 8.72 10.03
N ILE A 272 14.02 9.94 9.49
CA ILE A 272 15.20 10.82 9.37
C ILE A 272 15.75 11.18 10.76
N SER A 273 14.90 11.60 11.70
CA SER A 273 15.31 12.00 13.06
C SER A 273 16.02 10.90 13.83
N VAL A 274 15.70 9.63 13.55
CA VAL A 274 16.34 8.47 14.20
C VAL A 274 17.60 7.99 13.48
N GLY A 275 18.08 8.75 12.48
CA GLY A 275 19.37 8.59 11.81
C GLY A 275 19.35 7.82 10.50
N LEU A 276 18.17 7.49 9.93
CA LEU A 276 18.13 6.89 8.59
C LEU A 276 18.31 7.98 7.53
N SER A 277 19.12 7.70 6.50
CA SER A 277 19.22 8.59 5.34
C SER A 277 18.03 8.40 4.40
N GLN A 278 17.69 9.45 3.64
CA GLN A 278 16.69 9.39 2.57
C GLN A 278 16.91 8.19 1.63
N LYS A 279 18.16 7.99 1.18
CA LYS A 279 18.53 6.86 0.32
C LYS A 279 18.20 5.51 0.97
N LYS A 280 18.42 5.38 2.29
CA LYS A 280 18.10 4.14 3.01
C LYS A 280 16.60 3.91 3.09
N ILE A 281 15.82 4.93 3.41
CA ILE A 281 14.36 4.86 3.47
C ILE A 281 13.79 4.47 2.10
N ALA A 282 14.26 5.10 1.02
CA ALA A 282 13.83 4.80 -0.35
C ALA A 282 14.07 3.34 -0.77
N THR A 283 15.08 2.67 -0.21
CA THR A 283 15.33 1.23 -0.48
C THR A 283 14.36 0.30 0.27
N LEU A 284 13.74 0.78 1.36
CA LEU A 284 12.90 0.04 2.31
C LEU A 284 11.50 0.67 2.43
N PRO A 285 10.69 0.69 1.35
CA PRO A 285 9.36 1.31 1.34
C PRO A 285 8.42 0.79 2.42
N ASN A 286 8.58 -0.47 2.86
CA ASN A 286 7.79 -1.05 3.94
C ASN A 286 7.92 -0.29 5.26
N LEU A 287 9.04 0.39 5.52
CA LEU A 287 9.18 1.20 6.73
C LEU A 287 8.16 2.34 6.75
N LEU A 288 7.86 2.96 5.61
CA LEU A 288 6.88 4.05 5.51
C LEU A 288 5.44 3.59 5.76
N VAL A 289 5.18 2.29 5.63
CA VAL A 289 3.87 1.69 5.86
C VAL A 289 3.64 1.35 7.33
N LEU A 290 4.71 1.19 8.11
CA LEU A 290 4.62 0.86 9.52
C LEU A 290 4.08 2.04 10.33
N LYS A 291 3.39 1.72 11.42
CA LYS A 291 3.05 2.72 12.43
C LYS A 291 4.33 3.22 13.10
N THR A 292 4.40 4.53 13.37
CA THR A 292 5.52 5.16 14.10
C THR A 292 5.83 4.45 15.40
N GLU A 293 4.81 4.09 16.18
CA GLU A 293 4.97 3.37 17.45
C GLU A 293 5.56 1.97 17.28
N THR A 294 5.27 1.29 16.18
CA THR A 294 5.91 0.00 15.87
C THR A 294 7.40 0.17 15.61
N VAL A 295 7.79 1.21 14.87
CA VAL A 295 9.21 1.49 14.59
C VAL A 295 9.95 1.91 15.87
N LYS A 296 9.34 2.75 16.72
CA LYS A 296 9.87 3.12 18.05
C LYS A 296 10.14 1.88 18.90
N LYS A 297 9.12 1.04 19.09
CA LYS A 297 9.23 -0.20 19.87
C LYS A 297 10.28 -1.15 19.30
N ASN A 298 10.34 -1.30 17.97
CA ASN A 298 11.36 -2.16 17.35
C ASN A 298 12.77 -1.60 17.53
N ARG A 299 12.94 -0.27 17.47
CA ARG A 299 14.22 0.39 17.76
C ARG A 299 14.63 0.17 19.21
N GLU A 300 13.74 0.38 20.16
CA GLU A 300 13.99 0.17 21.59
C GLU A 300 14.42 -1.27 21.89
N ASN A 301 13.71 -2.26 21.32
CA ASN A 301 14.11 -3.66 21.44
C ASN A 301 15.54 -3.93 20.92
N LEU A 302 15.96 -3.26 19.85
CA LEU A 302 17.33 -3.39 19.33
C LEU A 302 18.36 -2.72 20.24
N LEU A 303 18.02 -1.58 20.83
CA LEU A 303 18.85 -0.91 21.83
C LEU A 303 19.02 -1.77 23.08
N ASN A 304 17.95 -2.41 23.56
CA ASN A 304 17.97 -3.33 24.70
C ASN A 304 18.81 -4.60 24.42
N LEU A 305 18.97 -4.98 23.15
CA LEU A 305 19.90 -6.03 22.73
C LEU A 305 21.36 -5.55 22.62
N GLY A 306 21.64 -4.27 22.86
CA GLY A 306 22.95 -3.65 22.77
C GLY A 306 23.33 -3.13 21.37
N VAL A 307 22.41 -3.13 20.40
CA VAL A 307 22.70 -2.65 19.04
C VAL A 307 22.71 -1.12 19.01
N LYS A 308 23.90 -0.54 18.78
CA LYS A 308 24.09 0.92 18.77
C LYS A 308 23.22 1.63 17.71
N PRO A 309 22.73 2.87 17.97
CA PRO A 309 21.88 3.64 17.05
C PRO A 309 22.41 3.73 15.61
N GLN A 310 23.69 4.02 15.44
CA GLN A 310 24.34 4.15 14.13
C GLN A 310 24.29 2.82 13.36
N LYS A 311 24.40 1.70 14.07
CA LYS A 311 24.32 0.36 13.48
C LYS A 311 22.90 0.02 13.06
N ILE A 312 21.90 0.41 13.85
CA ILE A 312 20.49 0.26 13.50
C ILE A 312 20.20 1.00 12.19
N ALA A 313 20.71 2.23 12.01
CA ALA A 313 20.53 2.99 10.77
C ALA A 313 21.13 2.26 9.54
N VAL A 314 22.32 1.66 9.69
CA VAL A 314 22.95 0.84 8.63
C VAL A 314 22.12 -0.41 8.33
N VAL A 315 21.58 -1.07 9.36
CA VAL A 315 20.79 -2.30 9.26
C VAL A 315 19.29 -2.03 9.48
N ALA A 316 18.78 -0.96 8.86
CA ALA A 316 17.40 -0.48 9.05
C ALA A 316 16.31 -1.53 8.73
N GLY A 317 16.64 -2.60 8.00
CA GLY A 317 15.73 -3.73 7.78
C GLY A 317 15.26 -4.41 9.08
N LEU A 318 16.04 -4.34 10.16
CA LEU A 318 15.65 -4.86 11.47
C LEU A 318 14.44 -4.13 12.06
N LEU A 319 14.24 -2.86 11.73
CA LEU A 319 13.08 -2.09 12.19
C LEU A 319 11.75 -2.61 11.62
N ASN A 320 11.80 -3.38 10.53
CA ASN A 320 10.65 -4.03 9.92
C ASN A 320 10.41 -5.46 10.44
N MET A 321 11.28 -5.99 11.28
CA MET A 321 11.18 -7.37 11.76
C MET A 321 10.42 -7.43 13.09
N ASN A 322 9.69 -8.53 13.29
CA ASN A 322 9.06 -8.81 14.57
C ASN A 322 10.13 -9.01 15.67
N PRO A 323 10.04 -8.33 16.83
CA PRO A 323 11.01 -8.48 17.92
C PRO A 323 11.21 -9.93 18.40
N LYS A 324 10.14 -10.74 18.40
CA LYS A 324 10.23 -12.17 18.75
C LYS A 324 11.11 -12.94 17.76
N SER A 325 11.03 -12.61 16.47
CA SER A 325 11.88 -13.23 15.43
C SER A 325 13.34 -12.79 15.58
N ILE A 326 13.60 -11.52 15.90
CA ILE A 326 14.95 -11.01 16.16
C ILE A 326 15.55 -11.74 17.37
N LYS A 327 14.80 -11.87 18.48
CA LYS A 327 15.24 -12.59 19.68
C LYS A 327 15.53 -14.07 19.40
N LYS A 328 14.68 -14.74 18.62
CA LYS A 328 14.93 -16.13 18.18
C LYS A 328 16.21 -16.25 17.35
N ASN A 329 16.47 -15.31 16.44
CA ASN A 329 17.70 -15.29 15.64
C ASN A 329 18.93 -15.01 16.52
N TYR A 330 18.81 -14.10 17.49
CA TYR A 330 19.87 -13.80 18.45
C TYR A 330 20.25 -15.03 19.28
N ASN A 331 19.26 -15.70 19.89
CA ASN A 331 19.48 -16.92 20.69
C ASN A 331 20.07 -18.06 19.84
N PHE A 332 19.63 -18.19 18.60
CA PHE A 332 20.19 -19.16 17.67
C PHE A 332 21.68 -18.92 17.40
N LEU A 333 22.10 -17.66 17.19
CA LEU A 333 23.51 -17.32 17.00
C LEU A 333 24.34 -17.58 18.27
N LEU A 334 23.76 -17.36 19.46
CA LEU A 334 24.39 -17.74 20.73
C LEU A 334 24.58 -19.25 20.84
N ALA A 335 23.59 -20.05 20.44
CA ALA A 335 23.68 -21.51 20.44
C ALA A 335 24.76 -22.04 19.48
N LEU A 336 25.08 -21.31 18.41
CA LEU A 336 26.24 -21.58 17.55
C LEU A 336 27.58 -21.20 18.20
N GLY A 337 27.57 -20.63 19.41
CA GLY A 337 28.73 -20.16 20.15
C GLY A 337 29.30 -18.84 19.65
N ILE A 338 28.51 -18.04 18.92
CA ILE A 338 28.94 -16.70 18.50
C ILE A 338 28.78 -15.74 19.69
N PRO A 339 29.85 -15.03 20.13
CA PRO A 339 29.76 -14.15 21.29
C PRO A 339 28.76 -13.00 21.09
N ARG A 340 28.08 -12.60 22.18
CA ARG A 340 27.09 -11.49 22.20
C ARG A 340 27.60 -10.25 21.47
N GLN A 341 28.81 -9.80 21.82
CA GLN A 341 29.42 -8.61 21.22
C GLN A 341 29.64 -8.74 19.71
N ARG A 342 29.98 -9.94 19.22
CA ARG A 342 30.15 -10.20 17.78
C ARG A 342 28.81 -10.15 17.05
N ILE A 343 27.76 -10.73 17.62
CA ILE A 343 26.39 -10.66 17.06
C ILE A 343 25.95 -9.20 16.92
N ILE A 344 26.12 -8.41 17.98
CA ILE A 344 25.76 -6.99 18.01
C ILE A 344 26.55 -6.19 16.96
N ASN A 345 27.87 -6.39 16.90
CA ASN A 345 28.74 -5.74 15.93
C ASN A 345 28.39 -6.11 14.48
N ILE A 346 27.72 -7.24 14.26
CA ILE A 346 27.32 -7.76 12.96
C ILE A 346 25.81 -8.01 12.97
N ALA A 347 25.05 -7.01 13.44
CA ALA A 347 23.59 -7.08 13.57
C ALA A 347 22.85 -7.49 12.28
N ALA A 348 23.48 -7.35 11.10
CA ALA A 348 22.94 -7.85 9.84
C ALA A 348 22.69 -9.37 9.82
N LEU A 349 23.39 -10.16 10.63
CA LEU A 349 23.11 -11.59 10.81
C LEU A 349 21.73 -11.85 11.43
N LEU A 350 21.21 -10.91 12.23
CA LEU A 350 19.87 -11.02 12.80
C LEU A 350 18.77 -10.95 11.74
N CYS A 351 19.05 -10.39 10.55
CA CYS A 351 18.13 -10.39 9.41
C CYS A 351 18.17 -11.68 8.58
N ARG A 352 19.18 -12.55 8.77
CA ARG A 352 19.36 -13.74 7.94
C ARG A 352 18.46 -14.88 8.43
N ASN A 353 18.02 -15.72 7.48
CA ASN A 353 17.30 -16.94 7.79
C ASN A 353 18.22 -17.91 8.56
N ARG A 354 17.72 -18.47 9.68
CA ARG A 354 18.48 -19.37 10.56
C ARG A 354 18.99 -20.62 9.84
N GLN A 355 18.17 -21.23 8.99
CA GLN A 355 18.57 -22.40 8.21
C GLN A 355 19.72 -22.07 7.27
N THR A 356 19.68 -20.92 6.61
CA THR A 356 20.80 -20.48 5.76
C THR A 356 22.09 -20.29 6.57
N ILE A 357 22.00 -19.69 7.77
CA ILE A 357 23.17 -19.53 8.64
C ILE A 357 23.72 -20.89 9.08
N PHE A 358 22.85 -21.81 9.49
CA PHE A 358 23.24 -23.17 9.89
C PHE A 358 23.94 -23.93 8.77
N LEU A 359 23.36 -23.94 7.58
CA LEU A 359 23.94 -24.59 6.40
C LEU A 359 25.28 -23.97 6.04
N ASN A 360 25.40 -22.64 6.09
CA ASN A 360 26.66 -21.96 5.85
C ASN A 360 27.71 -22.34 6.91
N PHE A 361 27.33 -22.36 8.18
CA PHE A 361 28.20 -22.73 9.30
C PHE A 361 28.74 -24.15 9.13
N ASN A 362 27.87 -25.12 8.88
CA ASN A 362 28.26 -26.53 8.71
C ASN A 362 29.11 -26.74 7.46
N TYR A 363 28.80 -26.07 6.36
CA TYR A 363 29.62 -26.19 5.14
C TYR A 363 31.04 -25.66 5.36
N LEU A 364 31.18 -24.48 5.98
CA LEU A 364 32.50 -23.93 6.30
C LEU A 364 33.29 -24.87 7.21
N MET A 365 32.65 -25.42 8.24
CA MET A 365 33.29 -26.29 9.24
C MET A 365 33.62 -27.67 8.67
N ASN A 366 32.64 -28.37 8.08
CA ASN A 366 32.78 -29.78 7.72
C ASN A 366 33.38 -29.98 6.33
N ASN A 367 33.05 -29.12 5.37
CA ASN A 367 33.51 -29.28 3.98
C ASN A 367 34.81 -28.52 3.71
N LEU A 368 34.89 -27.27 4.18
CA LEU A 368 36.08 -26.44 3.98
C LEU A 368 37.10 -26.55 5.13
N ARG A 369 36.77 -27.29 6.20
CA ARG A 369 37.63 -27.48 7.38
C ARG A 369 38.05 -26.16 8.04
N VAL A 370 37.18 -25.14 8.00
CA VAL A 370 37.40 -23.89 8.73
C VAL A 370 37.13 -24.12 10.21
N ASP A 371 38.09 -23.77 11.07
CA ASP A 371 37.97 -23.96 12.51
C ASP A 371 36.71 -23.27 13.06
N LYS A 372 35.95 -24.01 13.87
CA LYS A 372 34.74 -23.53 14.53
C LYS A 372 34.97 -22.19 15.26
N LYS A 373 36.10 -22.07 15.96
CA LYS A 373 36.49 -20.85 16.69
C LYS A 373 36.70 -19.65 15.76
N ILE A 374 37.22 -19.87 14.54
CA ILE A 374 37.38 -18.80 13.53
C ILE A 374 36.03 -18.34 13.02
N ILE A 375 35.10 -19.27 12.75
CA ILE A 375 33.73 -18.93 12.33
C ILE A 375 33.03 -18.11 13.43
N GLN A 376 33.14 -18.53 14.69
CA GLN A 376 32.52 -17.86 15.83
C GLN A 376 33.10 -16.46 16.10
N THR A 377 34.40 -16.26 15.89
CA THR A 377 35.07 -14.96 16.09
C THR A 377 34.97 -14.04 14.88
N THR A 378 34.76 -14.59 13.68
CA THR A 378 34.60 -13.87 12.42
C THR A 378 33.28 -14.23 11.72
N PRO A 379 32.11 -14.07 12.37
CA PRO A 379 30.85 -14.61 11.84
C PRO A 379 30.35 -13.81 10.62
N GLN A 380 31.02 -12.73 10.21
CA GLN A 380 30.76 -12.05 8.93
C GLN A 380 30.86 -13.01 7.74
N ILE A 381 31.70 -14.06 7.81
CA ILE A 381 31.81 -15.06 6.73
C ILE A 381 30.51 -15.82 6.51
N LEU A 382 29.64 -15.92 7.53
CA LEU A 382 28.32 -16.54 7.42
C LEU A 382 27.35 -15.71 6.57
N MET A 383 27.67 -14.44 6.30
CA MET A 383 26.89 -13.59 5.41
C MET A 383 27.17 -13.86 3.93
N GLU A 384 28.30 -14.48 3.61
CA GLU A 384 28.67 -14.84 2.24
C GLU A 384 27.97 -16.13 1.79
N ASN A 385 27.84 -16.33 0.48
CA ASN A 385 27.48 -17.63 -0.05
C ASN A 385 28.70 -18.57 0.11
N PRO A 386 28.56 -19.79 0.68
CA PRO A 386 29.72 -20.63 0.99
C PRO A 386 30.53 -21.08 -0.24
N ASP A 387 29.89 -21.26 -1.39
CA ASP A 387 30.58 -21.65 -2.62
C ASP A 387 31.38 -20.46 -3.17
N SER A 388 30.87 -19.24 -2.99
CA SER A 388 31.61 -18.00 -3.32
C SER A 388 32.85 -17.86 -2.43
N PHE A 389 32.69 -18.15 -1.13
CA PHE A 389 33.80 -18.18 -0.19
C PHE A 389 34.83 -19.26 -0.55
N ALA A 390 34.40 -20.49 -0.81
CA ALA A 390 35.28 -21.60 -1.22
C ALA A 390 36.06 -21.23 -2.48
N LYS A 391 35.38 -20.70 -3.50
CA LYS A 391 36.04 -20.30 -4.74
C LYS A 391 37.05 -19.18 -4.53
N LYS A 392 36.72 -18.21 -3.68
CA LYS A 392 37.63 -17.16 -3.25
C LYS A 392 38.89 -17.76 -2.60
N MET A 393 38.76 -18.82 -1.80
CA MET A 393 39.91 -19.52 -1.21
C MET A 393 40.75 -20.25 -2.26
N VAL A 394 40.12 -20.85 -3.29
CA VAL A 394 40.84 -21.40 -4.46
C VAL A 394 41.63 -20.32 -5.20
N MET A 395 41.04 -19.14 -5.43
CA MET A 395 41.75 -18.02 -6.06
C MET A 395 42.89 -17.51 -5.19
N LEU A 396 42.72 -17.47 -3.86
CA LEU A 396 43.81 -17.16 -2.95
C LEU A 396 44.95 -18.16 -3.13
N LYS A 397 44.65 -19.47 -3.07
CA LYS A 397 45.63 -20.56 -3.24
C LYS A 397 46.40 -20.44 -4.56
N ILE A 398 45.70 -20.41 -5.69
CA ILE A 398 46.32 -20.51 -7.02
C ILE A 398 46.81 -19.13 -7.50
N ASP A 399 45.91 -18.15 -7.54
CA ASP A 399 46.14 -16.89 -8.24
C ASP A 399 46.83 -15.84 -7.37
N VAL A 400 46.90 -16.00 -6.05
CA VAL A 400 47.55 -15.03 -5.17
C VAL A 400 48.81 -15.61 -4.56
N LEU A 401 48.73 -16.82 -4.00
CA LEU A 401 49.86 -17.50 -3.38
C LEU A 401 50.75 -18.23 -4.39
N GLY A 402 50.27 -18.47 -5.62
CA GLY A 402 51.03 -19.17 -6.67
C GLY A 402 51.19 -20.67 -6.40
N LEU A 403 50.34 -21.25 -5.55
CA LEU A 403 50.42 -22.64 -5.17
C LEU A 403 49.83 -23.55 -6.26
N LYS A 404 50.44 -24.72 -6.48
CA LYS A 404 49.92 -25.73 -7.41
C LYS A 404 48.55 -26.23 -6.93
N ARG A 405 47.66 -26.63 -7.85
CA ARG A 405 46.30 -27.12 -7.49
C ARG A 405 46.30 -28.22 -6.43
N ASN A 406 47.25 -29.16 -6.55
CA ASN A 406 47.34 -30.33 -5.68
C ASN A 406 48.22 -30.10 -4.45
N SER A 407 48.76 -28.89 -4.28
CA SER A 407 49.54 -28.56 -3.07
C SER A 407 48.64 -28.45 -1.84
N PHE A 408 49.21 -28.78 -0.69
CA PHE A 408 48.56 -28.61 0.60
C PHE A 408 48.23 -27.13 0.83
N PHE A 409 47.01 -26.86 1.30
CA PHE A 409 46.52 -25.51 1.58
C PHE A 409 45.69 -25.50 2.87
N GLU A 410 46.36 -25.17 3.98
CA GLU A 410 45.70 -25.03 5.27
C GLU A 410 44.96 -23.70 5.35
N ILE A 411 43.65 -23.74 5.12
CA ILE A 411 42.80 -22.55 5.04
C ILE A 411 42.84 -21.68 6.31
N ASN A 412 43.01 -22.31 7.47
CA ASN A 412 42.93 -21.61 8.76
C ASN A 412 44.11 -20.64 8.96
N PHE A 413 45.26 -20.89 8.33
CA PHE A 413 46.41 -19.97 8.33
C PHE A 413 46.12 -18.66 7.58
N TYR A 414 45.11 -18.67 6.71
CA TYR A 414 44.75 -17.53 5.87
C TYR A 414 43.49 -16.78 6.35
N ARG A 415 43.07 -16.99 7.61
CA ARG A 415 41.85 -16.39 8.20
C ARG A 415 41.70 -14.88 7.98
N THR A 416 42.81 -14.16 7.97
CA THR A 416 42.83 -12.70 7.74
C THR A 416 42.39 -12.28 6.34
N PHE A 417 42.38 -13.20 5.37
CA PHE A 417 41.93 -12.94 4.00
C PHE A 417 40.44 -13.29 3.81
N PHE A 418 39.77 -13.86 4.82
CA PHE A 418 38.38 -14.32 4.73
C PHE A 418 37.37 -13.20 4.44
N LEU A 419 37.73 -11.93 4.67
CA LEU A 419 36.88 -10.79 4.35
C LEU A 419 37.39 -9.94 3.18
N CYS A 420 38.59 -10.23 2.64
CA CYS A 420 39.14 -9.52 1.49
C CYS A 420 38.51 -9.98 0.18
N SER A 421 38.23 -9.06 -0.76
CA SER A 421 37.73 -9.48 -2.07
C SER A 421 38.86 -10.12 -2.90
N PRO A 422 38.60 -11.19 -3.68
CA PRO A 422 39.61 -11.78 -4.56
C PRO A 422 40.20 -10.77 -5.54
N ALA A 423 39.35 -9.91 -6.12
CA ALA A 423 39.78 -8.84 -7.01
C ALA A 423 40.78 -7.90 -6.31
N SER A 424 40.52 -7.50 -5.06
CA SER A 424 41.44 -6.65 -4.31
C SER A 424 42.80 -7.33 -4.07
N LEU A 425 42.81 -8.63 -3.73
CA LEU A 425 44.05 -9.36 -3.50
C LEU A 425 44.87 -9.52 -4.78
N ALA A 426 44.21 -9.90 -5.88
CA ALA A 426 44.85 -10.02 -7.19
C ALA A 426 45.41 -8.67 -7.67
N THR A 427 44.66 -7.57 -7.46
CA THR A 427 45.10 -6.23 -7.84
C THR A 427 46.32 -5.80 -7.03
N LYS A 428 46.31 -6.01 -5.71
CA LYS A 428 47.46 -5.66 -4.86
C LYS A 428 48.68 -6.51 -5.18
N ARG A 429 48.50 -7.80 -5.48
CA ARG A 429 49.59 -8.67 -5.96
C ARG A 429 50.19 -8.08 -7.24
N LYS A 430 49.36 -7.75 -8.23
CA LYS A 430 49.81 -7.16 -9.48
C LYS A 430 50.59 -5.86 -9.25
N TYR A 431 50.06 -4.98 -8.40
CA TYR A 431 50.74 -3.75 -8.02
C TYR A 431 52.10 -4.00 -7.35
N CYS A 432 52.19 -4.99 -6.45
CA CYS A 432 53.47 -5.36 -5.83
C CYS A 432 54.49 -5.83 -6.87
N ILE A 433 54.07 -6.63 -7.85
CA ILE A 433 54.94 -7.11 -8.94
C ILE A 433 55.41 -5.93 -9.80
N GLU A 434 54.50 -5.06 -10.23
CA GLU A 434 54.81 -3.91 -11.10
C GLU A 434 55.74 -2.88 -10.45
N ASN A 435 55.79 -2.85 -9.11
CA ASN A 435 56.58 -1.88 -8.35
C ASN A 435 57.68 -2.54 -7.51
N ASN A 436 58.05 -3.79 -7.81
CA ASN A 436 59.10 -4.54 -7.11
C ASN A 436 58.94 -4.59 -5.57
N ILE A 437 57.71 -4.58 -5.07
CA ILE A 437 57.43 -4.72 -3.64
C ILE A 437 57.44 -6.20 -3.28
N GLU A 438 58.38 -6.60 -2.40
CA GLU A 438 58.46 -7.96 -1.90
C GLU A 438 57.19 -8.32 -1.10
N TYR A 439 56.41 -9.28 -1.62
CA TYR A 439 55.20 -9.79 -0.97
C TYR A 439 55.23 -11.32 -0.75
N LYS A 440 56.13 -12.03 -1.46
CA LYS A 440 56.33 -13.48 -1.29
C LYS A 440 56.91 -13.73 0.11
N GLY A 441 56.37 -14.71 0.85
CA GLY A 441 56.72 -14.94 2.25
C GLY A 441 56.12 -13.93 3.26
N LYS A 442 55.77 -12.70 2.82
CA LYS A 442 55.17 -11.64 3.64
C LYS A 442 53.77 -11.25 3.16
N PHE A 443 52.84 -12.22 3.13
CA PHE A 443 51.48 -11.98 2.61
C PHE A 443 50.68 -10.92 3.39
N SER A 444 51.13 -10.53 4.59
CA SER A 444 50.62 -9.35 5.31
C SER A 444 50.67 -8.07 4.48
N VAL A 445 51.62 -7.94 3.54
CA VAL A 445 51.72 -6.80 2.60
C VAL A 445 50.44 -6.63 1.78
N LEU A 446 49.78 -7.73 1.39
CA LEU A 446 48.52 -7.67 0.63
C LEU A 446 47.33 -7.21 1.48
N LYS A 447 47.48 -7.12 2.80
CA LYS A 447 46.45 -6.61 3.72
C LYS A 447 46.53 -5.10 3.89
N LEU A 448 47.70 -4.51 3.66
CA LEU A 448 47.92 -3.07 3.76
C LEU A 448 46.85 -2.28 3.01
N SER A 449 46.39 -1.18 3.57
CA SER A 449 45.58 -0.21 2.85
C SER A 449 46.28 0.24 1.58
N TRP A 450 45.53 0.76 0.61
CA TRP A 450 46.14 1.31 -0.60
C TRP A 450 47.12 2.45 -0.29
N LYS A 451 46.86 3.24 0.77
CA LYS A 451 47.79 4.28 1.23
C LYS A 451 49.12 3.67 1.68
N GLU A 452 49.08 2.68 2.56
CA GLU A 452 50.30 2.04 3.08
C GLU A 452 51.05 1.28 1.98
N LEU A 453 50.33 0.65 1.05
CA LEU A 453 50.95 -0.12 -0.02
C LEU A 453 51.60 0.78 -1.08
N ILE A 454 50.91 1.84 -1.52
CA ILE A 454 51.48 2.81 -2.46
C ILE A 454 52.56 3.65 -1.77
N GLY A 455 52.40 3.92 -0.47
CA GLY A 455 53.39 4.59 0.37
C GLY A 455 54.76 3.93 0.40
N LYS A 456 54.85 2.63 0.08
CA LYS A 456 56.13 1.92 -0.08
C LYS A 456 56.90 2.32 -1.35
N VAL A 457 56.24 2.97 -2.29
CA VAL A 457 56.80 3.45 -3.58
C VAL A 457 56.83 4.97 -3.60
N ASP A 458 55.73 5.61 -3.19
CA ASP A 458 55.57 7.06 -3.07
C ASP A 458 55.15 7.42 -1.64
N GLY A 459 56.13 7.75 -0.80
CA GLY A 459 55.93 8.13 0.60
C GLY A 459 55.09 9.41 0.80
N THR A 460 54.89 10.20 -0.25
CA THR A 460 54.17 11.48 -0.18
C THR A 460 52.68 11.36 -0.52
N ILE A 461 52.20 10.17 -0.89
CA ILE A 461 50.82 10.01 -1.38
C ILE A 461 49.77 10.28 -0.29
N SER A 462 48.80 11.14 -0.63
CA SER A 462 47.64 11.38 0.22
C SER A 462 46.70 10.16 0.27
N ASN A 463 45.93 10.05 1.35
CA ASN A 463 44.99 8.94 1.54
C ASN A 463 43.91 8.92 0.45
N GLU A 464 43.44 10.09 0.04
CA GLU A 464 42.40 10.30 -0.98
C GLU A 464 42.90 9.81 -2.34
N LYS A 465 44.09 10.24 -2.75
CA LYS A 465 44.72 9.85 -4.01
C LYS A 465 45.02 8.35 -4.04
N ALA A 466 45.55 7.80 -2.96
CA ALA A 466 45.77 6.36 -2.84
C ALA A 466 44.48 5.55 -2.95
N LYS A 467 43.38 6.00 -2.32
CA LYS A 467 42.06 5.36 -2.45
C LYS A 467 41.53 5.42 -3.88
N GLU A 468 41.73 6.52 -4.58
CA GLU A 468 41.31 6.69 -5.97
C GLU A 468 42.09 5.74 -6.91
N ILE A 469 43.42 5.73 -6.82
CA ILE A 469 44.27 4.79 -7.56
C ILE A 469 43.86 3.36 -7.27
N GLY A 470 43.70 3.00 -5.99
CA GLY A 470 43.27 1.67 -5.58
C GLY A 470 41.93 1.26 -6.17
N LYS A 471 40.95 2.18 -6.22
CA LYS A 471 39.65 1.95 -6.89
C LYS A 471 39.84 1.76 -8.40
N ARG A 472 40.63 2.60 -9.05
CA ARG A 472 40.92 2.54 -10.50
C ARG A 472 41.55 1.20 -10.87
N LEU A 473 42.54 0.75 -10.12
CA LEU A 473 43.22 -0.53 -10.35
C LEU A 473 42.31 -1.74 -10.05
N THR A 474 41.50 -1.67 -9.00
CA THR A 474 40.65 -2.80 -8.59
C THR A 474 39.41 -2.96 -9.47
N ARG A 475 38.88 -1.87 -10.04
CA ARG A 475 37.58 -1.85 -10.72
C ARG A 475 37.48 -2.83 -11.91
N PRO A 476 38.45 -2.91 -12.84
CA PRO A 476 38.38 -3.84 -13.97
C PRO A 476 38.33 -5.31 -13.52
N LEU A 477 39.19 -5.67 -12.57
CA LEU A 477 39.23 -7.04 -12.02
C LEU A 477 37.96 -7.39 -11.24
N LYS A 478 37.40 -6.42 -10.51
CA LYS A 478 36.13 -6.61 -9.81
C LYS A 478 34.97 -6.81 -10.78
N GLN A 479 34.88 -6.03 -11.86
CA GLN A 479 33.83 -6.20 -12.88
C GLN A 479 33.92 -7.58 -13.55
N ARG A 480 35.13 -8.03 -13.88
CA ARG A 480 35.36 -9.38 -14.43
C ARG A 480 34.96 -10.46 -13.44
N TYR A 481 35.36 -10.32 -12.18
CA TYR A 481 35.00 -11.26 -11.10
C TYR A 481 33.48 -11.30 -10.87
N ASP A 482 32.81 -10.16 -10.82
CA ASP A 482 31.36 -10.08 -10.60
C ASP A 482 30.58 -10.73 -11.76
N LYS A 483 31.02 -10.52 -13.01
CA LYS A 483 30.46 -11.20 -14.19
C LYS A 483 30.63 -12.71 -14.10
N TRP A 484 31.85 -13.17 -13.84
CA TRP A 484 32.16 -14.58 -13.73
C TRP A 484 31.42 -15.27 -12.57
N MET A 485 31.28 -14.59 -11.41
CA MET A 485 30.51 -15.11 -10.27
C MET A 485 29.02 -15.24 -10.57
N LYS A 486 28.47 -14.42 -11.46
CA LYS A 486 27.08 -14.54 -11.90
C LYS A 486 26.89 -15.82 -12.72
N GLU A 487 27.75 -16.04 -13.72
CA GLU A 487 27.78 -17.25 -14.54
C GLU A 487 28.00 -18.51 -13.69
N TYR A 488 28.94 -18.43 -12.74
CA TYR A 488 29.23 -19.53 -11.81
C TYR A 488 28.03 -19.90 -10.93
N LYS A 489 27.27 -18.92 -10.43
CA LYS A 489 26.06 -19.19 -9.64
C LYS A 489 24.98 -19.90 -10.46
N GLU A 490 24.82 -19.53 -11.72
CA GLU A 490 23.87 -20.18 -12.62
C GLU A 490 24.31 -21.62 -12.91
N TRP A 491 25.59 -21.82 -13.21
CA TRP A 491 26.15 -23.15 -13.45
C TRP A 491 26.12 -24.04 -12.20
N GLY A 492 26.49 -23.51 -11.05
CA GLY A 492 26.48 -24.21 -9.77
C GLY A 492 25.09 -24.71 -9.40
N LYS A 493 24.04 -23.89 -9.59
CA LYS A 493 22.64 -24.32 -9.41
C LYS A 493 22.27 -25.46 -10.35
N ARG A 494 22.63 -25.36 -11.65
CA ARG A 494 22.38 -26.42 -12.64
C ARG A 494 23.17 -27.69 -12.33
N PHE A 495 24.34 -27.59 -11.72
CA PHE A 495 25.14 -28.74 -11.33
C PHE A 495 24.53 -29.43 -10.11
N GLU A 496 24.19 -28.66 -9.07
CA GLU A 496 23.56 -29.18 -7.86
C GLU A 496 22.22 -29.87 -8.16
N SER A 497 21.39 -29.28 -9.03
CA SER A 497 20.13 -29.90 -9.44
C SER A 497 20.31 -31.22 -10.20
N ARG A 498 21.38 -31.35 -11.01
CA ARG A 498 21.64 -32.56 -11.80
C ARG A 498 22.34 -33.67 -11.02
N ARG A 499 23.21 -33.31 -10.07
CA ARG A 499 24.11 -34.24 -9.39
C ARG A 499 23.79 -34.44 -7.91
N GLY A 500 22.77 -33.76 -7.40
CA GLY A 500 22.38 -33.78 -5.99
C GLY A 500 23.47 -33.29 -5.03
N ARG A 501 24.48 -32.56 -5.53
CA ARG A 501 25.66 -32.17 -4.75
C ARG A 501 26.28 -30.85 -5.20
N ARG A 502 26.89 -30.13 -4.26
CA ARG A 502 27.59 -28.87 -4.52
C ARG A 502 28.86 -29.04 -5.33
N LEU A 503 29.27 -27.95 -5.99
CA LEU A 503 30.38 -27.95 -6.94
C LEU A 503 31.76 -28.08 -6.29
N VAL A 504 31.99 -27.39 -5.17
CA VAL A 504 33.24 -27.51 -4.41
C VAL A 504 32.96 -28.35 -3.17
N LYS A 505 33.69 -29.44 -3.01
CA LYS A 505 33.57 -30.33 -1.84
C LYS A 505 34.74 -30.21 -0.87
N GLN A 506 35.94 -29.88 -1.38
CA GLN A 506 37.21 -29.72 -0.66
C GLN A 506 38.10 -28.70 -1.41
N LEU A 507 39.09 -28.11 -0.74
CA LEU A 507 39.98 -27.04 -1.23
C LEU A 507 41.42 -27.49 -1.46
#